data_AF-A0AAN9R1A1-F1
#
_entry.id   AF-A0AAN9R1A1-F1
#
_cell.length_a   1.000
_cell.length_b   1.000
_cell.length_c   1.000
_cell.angle_alpha   90.00
_cell.angle_beta   90.00
_cell.angle_gamma   90.00
#
_symmetry.space_group_name_H-M   'P 1'
#
loop_
_entity.id
_entity.type
_entity.pdbx_description
1 polymer ?
#
loop_
_entity_poly.entity_id
_entity_poly.type
_entity_poly.pdbx_seq_one_letter_code
_entity_poly.pdbx_strand_id
1 'polypeptide(L)'
;MWAAQFYKYKRPRQWLTSGGLGAMGFGLPAAMGAAVANPGAVVVDIDGDGSFIMNVQELATVRVENLPVKILLLNNQHLGMAVQWEDRFYNGNRGHSYLGDPSRENEIFPNMLKFADACGIPAVRVTKKEELRVAIQKMLDTPGPYLLKVIVPYQEQVLPMIPSNGSFEDVITEGDSRTSATAWFLSGPAVFLKEMSVAMNPLPFTASL
;
A
#
# COMPACT_ATOMS: atom_id res chain seq x y z
N MET A 1 -7.15 3.80 2.27
CA MET A 1 -8.50 3.25 2.55
C MET A 1 -8.48 1.73 2.67
N TRP A 2 -8.02 1.00 1.65
CA TRP A 2 -8.02 -0.47 1.68
C TRP A 2 -7.32 -1.08 2.91
N ALA A 3 -6.23 -0.50 3.41
CA ALA A 3 -5.59 -0.93 4.65
C ALA A 3 -6.59 -1.01 5.82
N ALA A 4 -7.40 0.03 6.00
CA ALA A 4 -8.43 0.10 7.03
C ALA A 4 -9.59 -0.89 6.78
N GLN A 5 -9.95 -1.13 5.52
CA GLN A 5 -11.07 -2.01 5.15
C GLN A 5 -10.74 -3.50 5.28
N PHE A 6 -9.52 -3.89 4.90
CA PHE A 6 -9.16 -5.31 4.73
C PHE A 6 -8.26 -5.86 5.82
N TYR A 7 -7.67 -5.02 6.67
CA TYR A 7 -6.91 -5.49 7.83
C TYR A 7 -7.77 -5.51 9.09
N LYS A 8 -7.76 -6.63 9.81
CA LYS A 8 -8.51 -6.79 11.07
C LYS A 8 -7.63 -6.42 12.27
N TYR A 9 -7.75 -5.19 12.72
CA TYR A 9 -7.09 -4.71 13.94
C TYR A 9 -7.77 -5.30 15.18
N LYS A 10 -6.99 -5.85 16.11
CA LYS A 10 -7.50 -6.50 17.33
C LYS A 10 -7.47 -5.57 18.54
N ARG A 11 -6.62 -4.55 18.51
CA ARG A 11 -6.38 -3.63 19.63
C ARG A 11 -6.28 -2.18 19.12
N PRO A 12 -6.64 -1.20 19.96
CA PRO A 12 -6.34 0.20 19.64
C PRO A 12 -4.83 0.39 19.48
N ARG A 13 -4.43 1.48 18.80
CA ARG A 13 -3.03 1.85 18.54
C ARG A 13 -2.26 0.91 17.58
N GLN A 14 -2.90 -0.14 17.05
CA GLN A 14 -2.35 -0.91 15.91
C GLN A 14 -2.52 -0.18 14.57
N TRP A 15 -3.48 0.74 14.50
CA TRP A 15 -3.75 1.55 13.31
C TRP A 15 -3.24 2.96 13.52
N LEU A 16 -2.23 3.35 12.75
CA LEU A 16 -1.65 4.69 12.75
C LEU A 16 -1.86 5.29 11.35
N THR A 17 -2.63 6.37 11.26
CA THR A 17 -2.90 7.05 9.99
C THR A 17 -3.21 8.53 10.21
N SER A 18 -2.90 9.37 9.23
CA SER A 18 -3.33 10.77 9.21
C SER A 18 -4.77 10.87 8.69
N GLY A 19 -5.74 10.96 9.60
CA GLY A 19 -7.16 11.12 9.25
C GLY A 19 -7.53 12.57 8.90
N GLY A 20 -7.58 13.45 9.89
CA GLY A 20 -8.14 14.80 9.74
C GLY A 20 -7.43 15.67 8.70
N LEU A 21 -6.10 15.78 8.76
CA LEU A 21 -5.32 16.54 7.77
C LEU A 21 -5.09 15.74 6.47
N GLY A 22 -5.12 14.41 6.53
CA GLY A 22 -4.87 13.57 5.35
C GLY A 22 -3.46 13.73 4.75
N ALA A 23 -2.43 14.03 5.56
CA ALA A 23 -1.08 14.28 5.06
C ALA A 23 -0.43 13.04 4.43
N MET A 24 -0.01 13.17 3.18
CA MET A 24 0.86 12.20 2.49
C MET A 24 2.28 12.23 3.07
N GLY A 25 3.06 11.16 2.87
CA GLY A 25 4.39 11.01 3.47
C GLY A 25 4.39 10.69 4.98
N PHE A 26 3.21 10.44 5.57
CA PHE A 26 3.08 10.11 7.00
C PHE A 26 3.59 8.70 7.35
N GLY A 27 3.39 7.72 6.45
CA GLY A 27 3.54 6.28 6.72
C GLY A 27 4.91 5.91 7.28
N LEU A 28 5.96 6.12 6.48
CA LEU A 28 7.34 5.77 6.82
C LEU A 28 7.85 6.39 8.15
N PRO A 29 7.78 7.72 8.37
CA PRO A 29 8.23 8.31 9.63
C PRO A 29 7.36 7.88 10.84
N ALA A 30 6.05 7.68 10.66
CA ALA A 30 5.21 7.17 11.73
C ALA A 30 5.57 5.72 12.11
N ALA A 31 5.91 4.88 11.12
CA ALA A 31 6.38 3.52 11.34
C ALA A 31 7.70 3.48 12.10
N MET A 32 8.62 4.42 11.85
CA MET A 32 9.85 4.56 12.65
C MET A 32 9.54 4.83 14.12
N GLY A 33 8.71 5.84 14.39
CA GLY A 33 8.30 6.15 15.76
C GLY A 33 7.59 4.97 16.45
N ALA A 34 6.75 4.24 15.71
CA ALA A 34 6.09 3.05 16.22
C ALA A 34 7.07 1.91 16.56
N ALA A 35 8.09 1.69 15.73
CA ALA A 35 9.13 0.68 15.95
C ALA A 35 10.00 1.00 17.17
N VAL A 36 10.37 2.28 17.35
CA VAL A 36 11.09 2.75 18.53
C VAL A 36 10.24 2.57 19.80
N ALA A 37 8.96 2.94 19.75
CA ALA A 37 8.07 2.85 20.91
C ALA A 37 7.66 1.42 21.28
N ASN A 38 7.76 0.47 20.34
CA ASN A 38 7.31 -0.92 20.53
C ASN A 38 8.36 -1.92 20.05
N PRO A 39 9.53 -2.01 20.71
CA PRO A 39 10.55 -3.01 20.36
C PRO A 39 9.96 -4.43 20.41
N GLY A 40 10.17 -5.21 19.36
CA GLY A 40 9.64 -6.58 19.24
C GLY A 40 8.24 -6.69 18.63
N ALA A 41 7.53 -5.59 18.41
CA ALA A 41 6.32 -5.60 17.59
C ALA A 41 6.66 -5.65 16.10
N VAL A 42 5.81 -6.29 15.30
CA VAL A 42 5.90 -6.20 13.84
C VAL A 42 5.27 -4.87 13.41
N VAL A 43 6.07 -4.00 12.82
CA VAL A 43 5.61 -2.70 12.30
C VAL A 43 5.64 -2.73 10.78
N VAL A 44 4.47 -2.55 10.17
CA VAL A 44 4.31 -2.51 8.70
C VAL A 44 3.77 -1.16 8.29
N ASP A 45 4.54 -0.43 7.50
CA ASP A 45 4.10 0.72 6.72
C ASP A 45 3.42 0.23 5.44
N ILE A 46 2.11 0.45 5.31
CA ILE A 46 1.37 0.15 4.08
C ILE A 46 1.18 1.46 3.33
N ASP A 47 2.04 1.68 2.34
CA ASP A 47 2.15 2.97 1.68
C ASP A 47 1.78 2.91 0.19
N GLY A 48 1.44 4.07 -0.38
CA GLY A 48 1.29 4.28 -1.82
C GLY A 48 2.54 4.92 -2.42
N ASP A 49 2.81 4.73 -3.70
CA ASP A 49 4.04 5.23 -4.34
C ASP A 49 4.19 6.76 -4.28
N GLY A 50 3.09 7.51 -4.41
CA GLY A 50 3.11 8.96 -4.26
C GLY A 50 3.35 9.44 -2.82
N SER A 51 2.84 8.73 -1.82
CA SER A 51 3.06 9.08 -0.41
C SER A 51 4.47 8.70 0.04
N PHE A 52 4.91 7.49 -0.31
CA PHE A 52 6.21 6.96 0.06
C PHE A 52 7.37 7.84 -0.42
N ILE A 53 7.30 8.32 -1.66
CA ILE A 53 8.39 9.10 -2.24
C ILE A 53 8.57 10.46 -1.55
N MET A 54 7.53 11.04 -0.94
CA MET A 54 7.61 12.34 -0.28
C MET A 54 8.59 12.36 0.89
N ASN A 55 8.74 11.23 1.59
CA ASN A 55 9.65 11.10 2.74
C ASN A 55 10.62 9.92 2.59
N VAL A 56 10.97 9.55 1.35
CA VAL A 56 11.84 8.40 1.07
C VAL A 56 13.25 8.53 1.68
N GLN A 57 13.70 9.76 1.99
CA GLN A 57 14.97 9.99 2.67
C GLN A 57 15.06 9.28 4.02
N GLU A 58 13.93 9.01 4.67
CA GLU A 58 13.88 8.35 5.98
C GLU A 58 14.28 6.87 5.93
N LEU A 59 14.42 6.27 4.75
CA LEU A 59 15.06 4.96 4.60
C LEU A 59 16.50 4.97 5.15
N ALA A 60 17.20 6.10 5.06
CA ALA A 60 18.52 6.26 5.66
C ALA A 60 18.43 6.15 7.20
N THR A 61 17.46 6.85 7.81
CA THR A 61 17.22 6.79 9.25
C THR A 61 16.84 5.39 9.71
N VAL A 62 15.92 4.72 9.00
CA VAL A 62 15.52 3.33 9.27
C VAL A 62 16.74 2.41 9.30
N ARG A 63 17.66 2.57 8.35
CA ARG A 63 18.89 1.77 8.30
C ARG A 63 19.83 2.08 9.46
N VAL A 64 20.16 3.35 9.67
CA VAL A 64 21.15 3.78 10.67
C VAL A 64 20.71 3.35 12.08
N GLU A 65 19.44 3.52 12.39
CA GLU A 65 18.84 3.16 13.67
C GLU A 65 18.50 1.65 13.77
N ASN A 66 18.76 0.88 12.72
CA ASN A 66 18.46 -0.56 12.64
C ASN A 66 17.01 -0.92 13.01
N LEU A 67 16.06 -0.08 12.59
CA LEU A 67 14.65 -0.30 12.91
C LEU A 67 14.05 -1.42 12.05
N PRO A 68 13.34 -2.40 12.62
CA PRO A 68 12.77 -3.52 11.87
C PRO A 68 11.47 -3.15 11.11
N VAL A 69 11.44 -1.99 10.45
CA VAL A 69 10.28 -1.49 9.72
C VAL A 69 10.08 -2.27 8.42
N LYS A 70 8.88 -2.84 8.26
CA LYS A 70 8.45 -3.52 7.02
C LYS A 70 7.67 -2.52 6.17
N ILE A 71 7.97 -2.43 4.88
CA ILE A 71 7.31 -1.48 3.98
C ILE A 71 6.58 -2.30 2.92
N LEU A 72 5.25 -2.32 2.98
CA LEU A 72 4.37 -2.88 1.95
C LEU A 72 3.93 -1.75 1.02
N LEU A 73 4.67 -1.56 -0.05
CA LEU A 73 4.42 -0.48 -1.00
C LEU A 73 3.44 -0.93 -2.10
N LEU A 74 2.22 -0.41 -2.05
CA LEU A 74 1.20 -0.62 -3.08
C LEU A 74 1.40 0.40 -4.20
N ASN A 75 2.16 -0.01 -5.22
CA ASN A 75 2.57 0.86 -6.31
C ASN A 75 1.63 0.73 -7.50
N ASN A 76 0.86 1.79 -7.76
CA ASN A 76 -0.06 1.89 -8.88
C ASN A 76 0.32 2.98 -9.91
N GLN A 77 1.47 3.64 -9.72
CA GLN A 77 1.99 4.70 -10.60
C GLN A 77 1.13 5.97 -10.65
N HIS A 78 0.22 6.16 -9.69
CA HIS A 78 -0.75 7.24 -9.70
C HIS A 78 -1.05 7.79 -8.31
N LEU A 79 -1.54 9.03 -8.28
CA LEU A 79 -2.29 9.56 -7.15
C LEU A 79 -3.70 8.93 -7.15
N GLY A 80 -3.79 7.64 -6.79
CA GLY A 80 -4.97 6.80 -7.03
C GLY A 80 -6.30 7.37 -6.49
N MET A 81 -6.28 8.07 -5.36
CA MET A 81 -7.50 8.73 -4.86
C MET A 81 -7.92 9.89 -5.77
N ALA A 82 -6.98 10.69 -6.29
CA ALA A 82 -7.29 11.72 -7.28
C ALA A 82 -7.83 11.10 -8.57
N VAL A 83 -7.20 10.02 -9.06
CA VAL A 83 -7.68 9.28 -10.24
C VAL A 83 -9.12 8.80 -10.09
N GLN A 84 -9.48 8.23 -8.93
CA GLN A 84 -10.86 7.80 -8.68
C GLN A 84 -11.86 8.97 -8.78
N TRP A 85 -11.50 10.15 -8.27
CA TRP A 85 -12.34 11.34 -8.39
C TRP A 85 -12.40 11.88 -9.82
N GLU A 86 -11.28 11.88 -10.54
CA GLU A 86 -11.23 12.21 -11.96
C GLU A 86 -12.14 11.30 -12.79
N ASP A 87 -12.11 10.00 -12.53
CA ASP A 87 -12.96 9.00 -13.20
C ASP A 87 -14.45 9.22 -12.92
N ARG A 88 -14.80 9.47 -11.65
CA ARG A 88 -16.21 9.57 -11.21
C ARG A 88 -16.86 10.91 -11.56
N PHE A 89 -16.10 12.01 -11.53
CA PHE A 89 -16.66 13.37 -11.55
C PHE A 89 -16.10 14.26 -12.66
N TYR A 90 -15.06 13.81 -13.38
CA TYR A 90 -14.41 14.58 -14.44
C TYR A 90 -14.16 13.77 -15.71
N ASN A 91 -15.02 12.78 -15.98
CA ASN A 91 -15.00 11.95 -17.19
C ASN A 91 -13.65 11.24 -17.44
N GLY A 92 -12.88 10.95 -16.39
CA GLY A 92 -11.56 10.35 -16.50
C GLY A 92 -10.47 11.28 -17.07
N ASN A 93 -10.71 12.59 -17.13
CA ASN A 93 -9.69 13.56 -17.54
C ASN A 93 -8.59 13.67 -16.47
N ARG A 94 -7.36 13.29 -16.82
CA ARG A 94 -6.22 13.23 -15.89
C ARG A 94 -5.64 14.62 -15.60
N GLY A 95 -5.66 15.04 -14.34
CA GLY A 95 -5.14 16.31 -13.84
C GLY A 95 -3.83 16.13 -13.07
N HIS A 96 -2.74 15.80 -13.76
CA HIS A 96 -1.41 15.58 -13.16
C HIS A 96 -1.36 14.45 -12.12
N SER A 97 -2.22 13.44 -12.27
CA SER A 97 -2.35 12.32 -11.34
C SER A 97 -1.45 11.11 -11.66
N TYR A 98 -0.74 11.12 -12.79
CA TYR A 98 0.26 10.11 -13.16
C TYR A 98 1.63 10.44 -12.55
N LEU A 99 2.26 9.44 -11.91
CA LEU A 99 3.55 9.58 -11.21
C LEU A 99 4.72 8.91 -11.95
N GLY A 100 4.44 8.21 -13.04
CA GLY A 100 5.47 7.56 -13.83
C GLY A 100 6.18 8.52 -14.80
N ASP A 101 6.97 7.94 -15.71
CA ASP A 101 7.72 8.68 -16.72
C ASP A 101 6.96 8.65 -18.06
N PRO A 102 6.42 9.78 -18.55
CA PRO A 102 5.66 9.82 -19.80
C PRO A 102 6.46 9.40 -21.04
N SER A 103 7.79 9.45 -20.99
CA SER A 103 8.62 8.97 -22.10
C SER A 103 8.69 7.44 -22.16
N ARG A 104 8.31 6.74 -21.08
CA ARG A 104 8.42 5.29 -20.89
C ARG A 104 7.24 4.75 -20.09
N GLU A 105 6.02 5.02 -20.55
CA GLU A 105 4.77 4.75 -19.80
C GLU A 105 4.57 3.29 -19.35
N ASN A 106 5.17 2.33 -20.07
CA ASN A 106 5.10 0.91 -19.75
C ASN A 106 6.14 0.46 -18.70
N GLU A 107 7.05 1.34 -18.28
CA GLU A 107 8.02 1.06 -17.23
C GLU A 107 7.54 1.57 -15.88
N ILE A 108 7.84 0.81 -14.81
CA ILE A 108 7.58 1.28 -13.45
C ILE A 108 8.61 2.32 -13.05
N PHE A 109 8.16 3.54 -12.78
CA PHE A 109 8.96 4.67 -12.37
C PHE A 109 8.43 5.32 -11.07
N PRO A 110 9.33 5.82 -10.20
CA PRO A 110 10.75 5.51 -10.16
C PRO A 110 11.02 4.09 -9.64
N ASN A 111 12.27 3.64 -9.76
CA ASN A 111 12.63 2.32 -9.24
C ASN A 111 12.86 2.37 -7.72
N MET A 112 11.79 2.15 -6.95
CA MET A 112 11.83 2.13 -5.47
C MET A 112 12.81 1.10 -4.87
N LEU A 113 13.18 0.06 -5.62
CA LEU A 113 14.18 -0.91 -5.16
C LEU A 113 15.57 -0.27 -5.09
N LYS A 114 15.87 0.66 -6.00
CA LYS A 114 17.14 1.42 -5.98
C LYS A 114 17.21 2.40 -4.81
N PHE A 115 16.08 2.98 -4.39
CA PHE A 115 16.02 3.81 -3.18
C PHE A 115 16.33 2.98 -1.92
N ALA A 116 15.75 1.78 -1.82
CA ALA A 116 16.05 0.86 -0.72
C ALA A 116 17.51 0.37 -0.75
N ASP A 117 18.01 -0.02 -1.91
CA ASP A 117 19.40 -0.47 -2.11
C ASP A 117 20.42 0.62 -1.73
N ALA A 118 20.16 1.88 -2.09
CA ALA A 118 20.99 3.02 -1.69
C ALA A 118 21.10 3.19 -0.17
N CYS A 119 20.10 2.73 0.59
CA CYS A 119 20.11 2.70 2.06
C CYS A 119 20.46 1.32 2.63
N GLY A 120 20.90 0.38 1.80
CA GLY A 120 21.23 -0.99 2.19
C GLY A 120 20.04 -1.85 2.62
N ILE A 121 18.81 -1.44 2.36
CA ILE A 121 17.60 -2.15 2.79
C ILE A 121 17.23 -3.22 1.75
N PRO A 122 17.08 -4.50 2.15
CA PRO A 122 16.66 -5.55 1.23
C PRO A 122 15.26 -5.26 0.68
N ALA A 123 15.09 -5.45 -0.62
CA ALA A 123 13.84 -5.16 -1.31
C ALA A 123 13.52 -6.19 -2.39
N VAL A 124 12.24 -6.42 -2.63
CA VAL A 124 11.76 -7.24 -3.76
C VAL A 124 10.53 -6.62 -4.41
N ARG A 125 10.36 -6.89 -5.70
CA ARG A 125 9.15 -6.51 -6.45
C ARG A 125 8.30 -7.77 -6.70
N VAL A 126 6.99 -7.63 -6.53
CA VAL A 126 5.98 -8.63 -6.91
C VAL A 126 5.03 -8.03 -7.94
N THR A 127 4.75 -8.78 -9.00
CA THR A 127 3.78 -8.41 -10.04
C THR A 127 2.67 -9.46 -10.22
N LYS A 128 2.89 -10.70 -9.76
CA LYS A 128 1.94 -11.79 -9.87
C LYS A 128 1.30 -12.10 -8.53
N LYS A 129 0.01 -12.43 -8.55
CA LYS A 129 -0.76 -12.74 -7.34
C LYS A 129 -0.21 -13.98 -6.63
N GLU A 130 0.21 -14.98 -7.39
CA GLU A 130 0.64 -16.29 -6.88
C GLU A 130 1.94 -16.18 -6.08
N GLU A 131 2.78 -15.19 -6.41
CA GLU A 131 4.06 -14.92 -5.73
C GLU A 131 3.87 -14.13 -4.44
N LEU A 132 2.68 -13.53 -4.25
CA LEU A 132 2.48 -12.54 -3.20
C LEU A 132 2.64 -13.12 -1.80
N ARG A 133 1.95 -14.22 -1.50
CA ARG A 133 1.92 -14.78 -0.15
C ARG A 133 3.33 -15.13 0.33
N VAL A 134 4.12 -15.73 -0.57
CA VAL A 134 5.52 -16.08 -0.32
C VAL A 134 6.37 -14.83 -0.10
N ALA A 135 6.15 -13.78 -0.89
CA ALA A 135 6.90 -12.53 -0.75
C ALA A 135 6.57 -11.76 0.54
N ILE A 136 5.30 -11.73 0.96
CA ILE A 136 4.89 -11.17 2.26
C ILE A 136 5.56 -11.95 3.38
N GLN A 137 5.50 -13.28 3.35
CA GLN A 137 6.13 -14.11 4.37
C GLN A 137 7.63 -13.84 4.45
N LYS A 138 8.32 -13.77 3.30
CA LYS A 138 9.75 -13.43 3.23
C LYS A 138 10.06 -12.05 3.83
N MET A 139 9.23 -11.03 3.57
CA MET A 139 9.38 -9.70 4.15
C MET A 139 9.30 -9.74 5.69
N LEU A 140 8.34 -10.51 6.23
CA LEU A 140 8.14 -10.66 7.67
C LEU A 140 9.29 -11.44 8.32
N ASP A 141 9.74 -12.53 7.71
CA ASP A 141 10.78 -13.42 8.23
C ASP A 141 12.19 -12.82 8.15
N THR A 142 12.44 -11.93 7.19
CA THR A 142 13.76 -11.31 7.04
C THR A 142 14.04 -10.39 8.24
N PRO A 143 15.13 -10.58 9.01
CA PRO A 143 15.47 -9.68 10.10
C PRO A 143 15.76 -8.25 9.63
N GLY A 144 15.41 -7.26 10.45
CA GLY A 144 15.64 -5.84 10.13
C GLY A 144 14.61 -5.26 9.13
N PRO A 145 14.91 -4.11 8.52
CA PRO A 145 14.00 -3.44 7.61
C PRO A 145 13.87 -4.18 6.28
N TYR A 146 12.71 -4.04 5.62
CA TYR A 146 12.47 -4.69 4.32
C TYR A 146 11.44 -3.92 3.48
N LEU A 147 11.70 -3.76 2.19
CA LEU A 147 10.75 -3.18 1.24
C LEU A 147 10.15 -4.25 0.30
N LEU A 148 8.85 -4.49 0.42
CA LEU A 148 8.08 -5.25 -0.55
C LEU A 148 7.30 -4.30 -1.47
N LYS A 149 7.76 -4.15 -2.71
CA LYS A 149 7.04 -3.39 -3.74
C LYS A 149 6.05 -4.28 -4.46
N VAL A 150 4.77 -3.98 -4.32
CA VAL A 150 3.68 -4.68 -4.98
C VAL A 150 3.15 -3.82 -6.13
N ILE A 151 3.21 -4.32 -7.35
CA ILE A 151 2.60 -3.65 -8.50
C ILE A 151 1.10 -3.97 -8.54
N VAL A 152 0.27 -2.93 -8.58
CA VAL A 152 -1.19 -3.07 -8.60
C VAL A 152 -1.78 -2.23 -9.74
N PRO A 153 -2.91 -2.66 -10.34
CA PRO A 153 -3.57 -1.89 -11.39
C PRO A 153 -4.13 -0.59 -10.83
N TYR A 154 -3.99 0.52 -11.57
CA TYR A 154 -4.36 1.85 -11.10
C TYR A 154 -5.86 2.15 -11.19
N GLN A 155 -6.59 1.39 -12.03
CA GLN A 155 -8.02 1.55 -12.29
C GLN A 155 -8.90 1.08 -11.11
N GLU A 156 -8.30 0.45 -10.11
CA GLU A 156 -9.00 -0.05 -8.93
C GLU A 156 -9.54 1.10 -8.09
N GLN A 157 -10.80 0.96 -7.66
CA GLN A 157 -11.49 1.98 -6.90
C GLN A 157 -11.81 1.52 -5.48
N VAL A 158 -11.81 2.46 -4.55
CA VAL A 158 -12.24 2.24 -3.17
C VAL A 158 -13.75 2.29 -3.11
N LEU A 159 -14.36 1.20 -2.65
CA LEU A 159 -15.79 1.04 -2.46
C LEU A 159 -16.11 0.42 -1.08
N PRO A 160 -17.32 0.64 -0.53
CA PRO A 160 -18.34 1.57 -1.03
C PRO A 160 -17.93 3.05 -0.84
N MET A 161 -18.58 3.97 -1.55
CA MET A 161 -18.29 5.40 -1.50
C MET A 161 -19.60 6.21 -1.42
N ILE A 162 -19.72 7.08 -0.42
CA ILE A 162 -20.74 8.14 -0.41
C ILE A 162 -20.08 9.41 -0.97
N PRO A 163 -20.60 10.03 -2.03
CA PRO A 163 -20.08 11.29 -2.55
C PRO A 163 -20.05 12.40 -1.48
N SER A 164 -19.13 13.36 -1.61
CA SER A 164 -19.07 14.47 -0.66
C SER A 164 -20.39 15.25 -0.64
N ASN A 165 -20.85 15.61 0.55
CA ASN A 165 -22.16 16.21 0.82
C ASN A 165 -23.37 15.33 0.44
N GLY A 166 -23.17 14.04 0.12
CA GLY A 166 -24.22 13.08 -0.11
C GLY A 166 -24.76 12.45 1.18
N SER A 167 -25.84 11.69 1.03
CA SER A 167 -26.50 10.92 2.08
C SER A 167 -26.17 9.42 1.97
N PHE A 168 -26.67 8.61 2.89
CA PHE A 168 -26.54 7.16 2.81
C PHE A 168 -27.23 6.56 1.57
N GLU A 169 -28.28 7.19 1.05
CA GLU A 169 -29.00 6.73 -0.15
C GLU A 169 -28.16 6.89 -1.42
N ASP A 170 -27.17 7.79 -1.41
CA ASP A 170 -26.28 8.07 -2.54
C ASP A 170 -25.07 7.12 -2.60
N VAL A 171 -25.10 6.03 -1.82
CA VAL A 171 -23.97 5.09 -1.72
C VAL A 171 -23.70 4.42 -3.07
N ILE A 172 -22.45 4.58 -3.52
CA ILE A 172 -21.91 3.87 -4.67
C ILE A 172 -21.32 2.56 -4.17
N THR A 173 -21.85 1.44 -4.65
CA THR A 173 -21.41 0.08 -4.27
C THR A 173 -20.63 -0.64 -5.36
N GLU A 174 -20.67 -0.15 -6.61
CA GLU A 174 -20.10 -0.82 -7.78
C GLU A 174 -19.36 0.15 -8.72
N GLY A 175 -18.61 -0.44 -9.66
CA GLY A 175 -17.89 0.24 -10.73
C GLY A 175 -16.39 0.41 -10.46
N ASP A 176 -15.60 0.18 -11.48
CA ASP A 176 -14.20 0.59 -11.60
C ASP A 176 -14.00 1.32 -12.95
N SER A 177 -12.80 1.80 -13.24
CA SER A 177 -12.52 2.47 -14.53
C SER A 177 -12.02 1.54 -15.63
N ARG A 178 -12.25 0.22 -15.51
CA ARG A 178 -11.86 -0.74 -16.56
C ARG A 178 -12.88 -0.77 -17.69
N THR A 179 -12.39 -0.81 -18.93
CA THR A 179 -13.17 -1.32 -20.08
C THR A 179 -13.03 -2.84 -20.14
N SER A 180 -14.05 -3.55 -20.64
CA SER A 180 -14.19 -5.02 -20.63
C SER A 180 -12.97 -5.82 -21.16
N ALA A 181 -12.06 -5.19 -21.91
CA ALA A 181 -10.84 -5.78 -22.43
C ALA A 181 -9.68 -5.90 -21.41
N THR A 182 -9.73 -5.24 -20.25
CA THR A 182 -8.61 -5.17 -19.29
C THR A 182 -8.82 -5.97 -18.00
N ALA A 183 -9.94 -6.70 -17.87
CA ALA A 183 -10.34 -7.41 -16.66
C ALA A 183 -9.48 -8.65 -16.30
N TRP A 184 -8.57 -9.09 -17.18
CA TRP A 184 -7.99 -10.44 -17.11
C TRP A 184 -6.60 -10.56 -16.49
N PHE A 185 -6.00 -9.47 -16.05
CA PHE A 185 -4.70 -9.52 -15.38
C PHE A 185 -4.71 -8.61 -14.16
N LEU A 186 -4.25 -9.15 -13.04
CA LEU A 186 -3.98 -8.48 -11.76
C LEU A 186 -5.19 -8.40 -10.81
N SER A 187 -5.10 -9.18 -9.73
CA SER A 187 -5.90 -8.94 -8.53
C SER A 187 -5.64 -7.54 -7.98
N GLY A 188 -6.69 -6.81 -7.61
CA GLY A 188 -6.55 -5.47 -7.03
C GLY A 188 -5.93 -5.42 -5.62
N PRO A 189 -5.59 -4.22 -5.12
CA PRO A 189 -5.00 -3.95 -3.80
C PRO A 189 -5.70 -4.63 -2.61
N ALA A 190 -7.02 -4.82 -2.69
CA ALA A 190 -7.81 -5.53 -1.70
C ALA A 190 -7.33 -6.96 -1.44
N VAL A 191 -6.92 -7.69 -2.48
CA VAL A 191 -6.42 -9.06 -2.37
C VAL A 191 -5.11 -9.09 -1.60
N PHE A 192 -4.25 -8.11 -1.84
CA PHE A 192 -2.95 -8.03 -1.21
C PHE A 192 -3.04 -7.84 0.31
N LEU A 193 -3.98 -7.01 0.74
CA LEU A 193 -4.19 -6.70 2.14
C LEU A 193 -4.90 -7.83 2.89
N LYS A 194 -5.75 -8.61 2.20
CA LYS A 194 -6.30 -9.85 2.76
C LYS A 194 -5.19 -10.87 3.03
N GLU A 195 -4.28 -11.10 2.09
CA GLU A 195 -3.13 -11.99 2.31
C GLU A 195 -2.23 -11.48 3.44
N MET A 196 -1.98 -10.18 3.51
CA MET A 196 -1.22 -9.59 4.63
C MET A 196 -1.93 -9.80 5.97
N SER A 197 -3.25 -9.61 6.03
CA SER A 197 -4.03 -9.86 7.25
C SER A 197 -3.95 -11.32 7.69
N VAL A 198 -3.89 -12.27 6.75
CA VAL A 198 -3.73 -13.70 7.04
C VAL A 198 -2.31 -14.01 7.54
N ALA A 199 -1.28 -13.42 6.93
CA ALA A 199 0.11 -13.63 7.32
C ALA A 199 0.41 -13.04 8.72
N MET A 200 -0.14 -11.86 9.03
CA MET A 200 0.07 -11.17 10.30
C MET A 200 -0.83 -11.68 11.44
N ASN A 201 -1.95 -12.32 11.09
CA ASN A 201 -2.85 -12.97 12.03
C ASN A 201 -3.13 -14.40 11.55
N PRO A 202 -2.15 -15.32 11.63
CA PRO A 202 -2.46 -16.72 11.36
C PRO A 202 -3.61 -17.11 12.28
N LEU A 203 -4.66 -17.70 11.70
CA LEU A 203 -5.69 -18.37 12.50
C LEU A 203 -4.96 -19.27 13.49
N PRO A 204 -5.37 -19.31 14.77
CA PRO A 204 -4.81 -20.32 15.67
C PRO A 204 -5.02 -21.65 14.97
N PHE A 205 -3.90 -22.35 14.72
CA PHE A 205 -3.91 -23.72 14.25
C PHE A 205 -4.97 -24.44 15.10
N THR A 206 -6.06 -24.90 14.49
CA THR A 206 -7.04 -25.70 15.20
C THR A 206 -6.26 -26.88 15.73
N ALA A 207 -6.05 -26.88 17.05
CA ALA A 207 -5.51 -28.02 17.75
C ALA A 207 -6.41 -29.20 17.38
N SER A 208 -5.77 -30.23 16.83
CA SER A 208 -6.33 -31.56 16.68
C SER A 208 -7.08 -31.98 17.95
N LEU A 209 -8.37 -32.27 17.80
CA LEU A 209 -9.12 -33.28 18.55
C LEU A 209 -10.11 -33.92 17.58
#